data_AF-A0A7R9VH58-F1
#
_entry.id   AF-A0A7R9VH58-F1
#
_cell.length_a   1.000
_cell.length_b   1.000
_cell.length_c   1.000
_cell.angle_alpha   90.00
_cell.angle_beta   90.00
_cell.angle_gamma   90.00
#
_symmetry.space_group_name_H-M   'P 1'
#
loop_
_entity.id
_entity.type
_entity.pdbx_description
1 polymer ?
#
loop_
_entity_poly.entity_id
_entity_poly.type
_entity_poly.pdbx_seq_one_letter_code
_entity_poly.pdbx_strand_id
1 'polypeptide(L)'
;IPQYVSCAENLDTDGNCSDLKVCVTSNTTWVDIVSDKLSEARVEETNADEEYFEGLGSGVCNVVAGELSVISIATARGHGYTGEYVLGSTLFSKEPLAIVTRDGDAVWSDFVNSVVQALL
;
A
#
# COMPACT_ATOMS: atom_id res chain seq x y z
N ILE A 1 7.01 -14.69 -1.42
CA ILE A 1 7.96 -15.40 -0.53
C ILE A 1 8.12 -14.55 0.72
N PRO A 2 7.88 -15.09 1.94
CA PRO A 2 7.96 -14.32 3.18
C PRO A 2 9.27 -13.54 3.39
N GLN A 3 10.38 -14.02 2.82
CA GLN A 3 11.69 -13.35 2.88
C GLN A 3 11.72 -11.94 2.29
N TYR A 4 11.04 -11.69 1.16
CA TYR A 4 11.08 -10.36 0.52
C TYR A 4 10.38 -9.29 1.34
N VAL A 5 9.41 -9.67 2.19
CA VAL A 5 8.82 -8.74 3.16
C VAL A 5 9.89 -8.28 4.15
N SER A 6 10.75 -9.18 4.62
CA SER A 6 11.88 -8.82 5.48
C SER A 6 12.90 -7.93 4.76
N CYS A 7 13.18 -8.18 3.48
CA CYS A 7 14.01 -7.28 2.66
C CYS A 7 13.43 -5.87 2.62
N ALA A 8 12.13 -5.75 2.31
CA ALA A 8 11.43 -4.47 2.25
C ALA A 8 11.40 -3.76 3.61
N GLU A 9 11.20 -4.48 4.72
CA GLU A 9 11.22 -3.89 6.06
C GLU A 9 12.60 -3.34 6.45
N ASN A 10 13.66 -4.05 6.07
CA ASN A 10 15.03 -3.64 6.36
C ASN A 10 15.64 -2.68 5.33
N LEU A 11 14.88 -2.34 4.28
CA LEU A 11 15.36 -1.58 3.12
C LEU A 11 16.59 -2.22 2.46
N ASP A 12 16.70 -3.55 2.55
CA ASP A 12 17.77 -4.33 1.96
C ASP A 12 17.41 -4.64 0.50
N THR A 13 18.31 -4.27 -0.42
CA THR A 13 18.17 -4.50 -1.86
C THR A 13 19.36 -5.26 -2.44
N ASP A 14 20.25 -5.76 -1.59
CA ASP A 14 21.47 -6.45 -1.97
C ASP A 14 21.32 -7.97 -1.88
N GLY A 15 22.22 -8.70 -2.55
CA GLY A 15 22.30 -10.16 -2.46
C GLY A 15 20.98 -10.86 -2.77
N ASN A 16 20.40 -11.54 -1.77
CA ASN A 16 19.13 -12.26 -1.92
C ASN A 16 17.90 -11.33 -2.02
N CYS A 17 18.06 -10.04 -1.74
CA CYS A 17 17.02 -9.01 -1.89
C CYS A 17 17.13 -8.25 -3.22
N SER A 18 18.08 -8.63 -4.09
CA SER A 18 18.32 -7.97 -5.37
C SER A 18 17.18 -8.09 -6.38
N ASP A 19 16.24 -9.01 -6.18
CA ASP A 19 15.03 -9.16 -6.98
C ASP A 19 13.77 -8.58 -6.29
N LEU A 20 13.93 -7.81 -5.21
CA LEU A 20 12.82 -7.15 -4.53
C LEU A 20 12.02 -6.30 -5.53
N LYS A 21 10.70 -6.48 -5.53
CA LYS A 21 9.75 -5.74 -6.35
C LYS A 21 8.47 -5.53 -5.56
N VAL A 22 8.05 -4.28 -5.43
CA VAL A 22 6.93 -3.86 -4.58
C VAL A 22 5.79 -3.38 -5.47
N CYS A 23 4.65 -4.07 -5.43
CA CYS A 23 3.43 -3.56 -6.05
C CYS A 23 2.81 -2.47 -5.17
N VAL A 24 2.38 -1.38 -5.82
CA VAL A 24 1.66 -0.25 -5.21
C VAL A 24 0.61 0.28 -6.17
N THR A 25 -0.51 0.75 -5.65
CA THR A 25 -1.53 1.40 -6.49
C THR A 25 -1.03 2.75 -6.97
N SER A 26 -1.08 2.99 -8.27
CA SER A 26 -0.67 4.23 -8.94
C SER A 26 -1.42 5.46 -8.42
N ASN A 27 -0.79 6.63 -8.52
CA ASN A 27 -1.35 7.91 -8.04
C ASN A 27 -1.70 7.93 -6.54
N THR A 28 -1.01 7.13 -5.72
CA THR A 28 -1.14 7.15 -4.26
C THR A 28 0.14 7.63 -3.58
N THR A 29 0.03 8.03 -2.32
CA THR A 29 1.19 8.36 -1.47
C THR A 29 2.17 7.19 -1.33
N TRP A 30 1.69 5.95 -1.49
CA TRP A 30 2.52 4.75 -1.42
C TRP A 30 3.59 4.68 -2.49
N VAL A 31 3.31 5.19 -3.70
CA VAL A 31 4.31 5.26 -4.79
C VAL A 31 5.49 6.11 -4.36
N ASP A 32 5.21 7.31 -3.83
CA ASP A 32 6.23 8.25 -3.37
C ASP A 32 7.03 7.67 -2.18
N ILE A 33 6.35 7.09 -1.21
CA ILE A 33 6.96 6.52 -0.01
C ILE A 33 7.88 5.35 -0.36
N VAL A 34 7.42 4.41 -1.19
CA VAL A 34 8.23 3.24 -1.56
C VAL A 34 9.40 3.67 -2.44
N SER A 35 9.19 4.60 -3.37
CA SER A 35 10.25 5.13 -4.24
C SER A 35 11.36 5.83 -3.44
N ASP A 36 11.00 6.63 -2.43
CA ASP A 36 11.95 7.27 -1.50
C ASP A 36 12.79 6.26 -0.71
N LYS A 37 12.21 5.11 -0.37
CA LYS A 37 12.81 4.11 0.53
C LYS A 37 13.60 3.01 -0.18
N LEU A 38 13.15 2.57 -1.35
CA LEU A 38 13.66 1.38 -2.06
C LEU A 38 14.13 1.65 -3.50
N SER A 39 14.09 2.91 -3.97
CA SER A 39 14.28 3.33 -5.38
C SER A 39 13.08 3.04 -6.29
N GLU A 40 12.78 3.97 -7.21
CA GLU A 40 11.73 3.85 -8.22
C GLU A 40 11.85 2.57 -9.06
N ALA A 41 13.07 2.06 -9.30
CA ALA A 41 13.30 0.84 -10.07
C ALA A 41 12.73 -0.43 -9.40
N ARG A 42 12.30 -0.34 -8.15
CA ARG A 42 11.72 -1.44 -7.36
C ARG A 42 10.20 -1.36 -7.26
N VAL A 43 9.59 -0.35 -7.87
CA VAL A 43 8.16 -0.07 -7.77
C VAL A 43 7.46 -0.58 -9.02
N GLU A 44 6.43 -1.40 -8.80
CA GLU A 44 5.55 -1.91 -9.85
C GLU A 44 4.16 -1.29 -9.61
N GLU A 45 3.84 -0.23 -10.35
CA GLU A 45 2.56 0.46 -10.20
C GLU A 45 1.40 -0.36 -10.80
N THR A 46 0.29 -0.44 -10.08
CA THR A 46 -0.97 -1.05 -10.53
C THR A 46 -2.08 0.00 -10.62
N ASN A 47 -3.13 -0.25 -11.41
CA ASN A 47 -4.23 0.71 -11.56
C ASN A 47 -5.27 0.58 -10.46
N ALA A 48 -5.37 -0.60 -9.84
CA ALA A 48 -6.35 -0.91 -8.81
C ALA A 48 -5.79 -1.87 -7.76
N ASP A 49 -6.49 -1.97 -6.64
CA ASP A 49 -6.07 -2.80 -5.51
C ASP A 49 -6.16 -4.31 -5.82
N GLU A 50 -7.13 -4.70 -6.64
CA GLU A 50 -7.26 -6.07 -7.13
C GLU A 50 -6.01 -6.51 -7.92
N GLU A 51 -5.45 -5.59 -8.71
CA GLU A 51 -4.36 -5.87 -9.65
C GLU A 51 -3.04 -6.18 -8.94
N TYR A 52 -2.76 -5.61 -7.76
CA TYR A 52 -1.50 -5.94 -7.07
C TYR A 52 -1.52 -7.33 -6.44
N PHE A 53 -2.69 -7.89 -6.08
CA PHE A 53 -2.76 -9.29 -5.61
C PHE A 53 -2.62 -10.27 -6.78
N GLU A 54 -3.12 -9.93 -7.95
CA GLU A 54 -2.83 -10.65 -9.20
C GLU A 54 -1.33 -10.56 -9.54
N GLY A 55 -0.73 -9.39 -9.39
CA GLY A 55 0.71 -9.17 -9.54
C GLY A 55 1.54 -10.01 -8.58
N LEU A 56 1.14 -10.08 -7.31
CA LEU A 56 1.77 -10.93 -6.30
C LEU A 56 1.64 -12.42 -6.63
N GLY A 57 0.45 -12.85 -7.10
CA GLY A 57 0.18 -14.25 -7.47
C GLY A 57 0.88 -14.70 -8.75
N SER A 58 1.05 -13.79 -9.71
CA SER A 58 1.73 -14.05 -10.99
C SER A 58 3.24 -13.84 -10.94
N GLY A 59 3.76 -13.23 -9.87
CA GLY A 59 5.18 -12.97 -9.66
C GLY A 59 5.69 -11.69 -10.34
N VAL A 60 4.80 -10.78 -10.75
CA VAL A 60 5.17 -9.44 -11.22
C VAL A 60 5.91 -8.68 -10.12
N CYS A 61 5.42 -8.78 -8.89
CA CYS A 61 6.06 -8.30 -7.67
C CYS A 61 6.09 -9.41 -6.61
N ASN A 62 6.91 -9.22 -5.57
CA ASN A 62 7.04 -10.17 -4.46
C ASN A 62 6.69 -9.58 -3.09
N VAL A 63 6.37 -8.29 -3.05
CA VAL A 63 5.84 -7.55 -1.90
C VAL A 63 4.71 -6.63 -2.38
N VAL A 64 3.75 -6.36 -1.52
CA VAL A 64 2.70 -5.35 -1.72
C VAL A 64 2.85 -4.32 -0.61
N ALA A 65 2.77 -3.04 -0.94
CA ALA A 65 2.71 -1.96 0.03
C ALA A 65 1.38 -1.19 -0.09
N GLY A 66 0.76 -0.90 1.05
CA GLY A 66 -0.53 -0.24 1.11
C GLY A 66 -1.04 -0.12 2.55
N GLU A 67 -2.26 0.39 2.71
CA GLU A 67 -2.89 0.50 4.03
C GLU A 67 -3.25 -0.89 4.58
N LEU A 68 -3.13 -1.08 5.89
CA LEU A 68 -3.39 -2.36 6.58
C LEU A 68 -4.77 -2.96 6.25
N SER A 69 -5.79 -2.10 6.11
CA SER A 69 -7.15 -2.51 5.75
C SER A 69 -7.22 -3.16 4.36
N VAL A 70 -6.38 -2.70 3.43
CA VAL A 70 -6.35 -3.13 2.03
C VAL A 70 -5.37 -4.30 1.82
N ILE A 71 -4.25 -4.33 2.54
CA ILE A 71 -3.25 -5.42 2.45
C ILE A 71 -3.44 -6.53 3.51
N SER A 72 -4.61 -6.60 4.14
CA SER A 72 -4.87 -7.66 5.11
C SER A 72 -4.90 -9.04 4.44
N ILE A 73 -4.55 -10.10 5.18
CA ILE A 73 -4.68 -11.47 4.65
C ILE A 73 -6.12 -11.80 4.25
N ALA A 74 -7.12 -11.26 4.95
CA ALA A 74 -8.53 -11.46 4.62
C ALA A 74 -8.86 -10.84 3.26
N THR A 75 -8.36 -9.63 3.00
CA THR A 75 -8.50 -8.92 1.71
C THR A 75 -7.79 -9.70 0.61
N ALA A 76 -6.54 -10.12 0.83
CA ALA A 76 -5.77 -10.94 -0.11
C ALA A 76 -6.50 -12.23 -0.51
N ARG A 77 -7.06 -12.96 0.47
CA ARG A 77 -7.86 -14.16 0.20
C ARG A 77 -9.17 -13.83 -0.51
N GLY A 78 -9.79 -12.69 -0.20
CA GLY A 78 -10.99 -12.19 -0.89
C GLY A 78 -10.75 -11.96 -2.39
N HIS A 79 -9.55 -11.54 -2.76
CA HIS A 79 -9.10 -11.37 -4.15
C HIS A 79 -8.48 -12.64 -4.77
N GLY A 80 -8.61 -13.79 -4.13
CA GLY A 80 -8.21 -15.08 -4.71
C GLY A 80 -6.73 -15.43 -4.58
N TYR A 81 -5.92 -14.64 -3.86
CA TYR A 81 -4.54 -15.03 -3.56
C TYR A 81 -4.55 -16.26 -2.64
N THR A 82 -3.90 -17.36 -3.05
CA THR A 82 -3.84 -18.63 -2.29
C THR A 82 -2.44 -19.00 -1.79
N GLY A 83 -1.42 -18.22 -2.15
CA GLY A 83 -0.03 -18.47 -1.78
C GLY A 83 0.30 -18.19 -0.31
N GLU A 84 1.55 -18.43 0.06
CA GLU A 84 2.08 -18.02 1.37
C GLU A 84 1.96 -16.50 1.54
N TYR A 85 1.56 -16.08 2.74
CA TYR A 85 1.33 -14.67 3.05
C TYR A 85 1.93 -14.35 4.42
N VAL A 86 2.70 -13.28 4.49
CA VAL A 86 3.16 -12.68 5.74
C VAL A 86 2.93 -11.19 5.64
N LEU A 87 2.46 -10.60 6.73
CA LEU A 87 2.30 -9.16 6.85
C LEU A 87 3.54 -8.61 7.56
N GLY A 88 4.13 -7.54 7.01
CA GLY A 88 5.21 -6.82 7.67
C GLY A 88 4.75 -6.18 8.99
N SER A 89 5.71 -5.92 9.87
CA SER A 89 5.51 -5.27 11.18
C SER A 89 5.83 -3.77 11.17
N THR A 90 6.56 -3.31 10.15
CA THR A 90 7.06 -1.93 10.05
C THR A 90 6.03 -1.02 9.38
N LEU A 91 5.71 0.09 10.04
CA LEU A 91 4.86 1.15 9.50
C LEU A 91 5.74 2.30 8.99
N PHE A 92 5.79 2.49 7.67
CA PHE A 92 6.63 3.52 7.05
C PHE A 92 5.98 4.92 7.00
N SER A 93 4.65 4.99 6.99
CA SER A 93 3.90 6.25 7.00
C SER A 93 2.60 6.13 7.80
N LYS A 94 1.97 7.28 8.10
CA LYS A 94 0.63 7.33 8.65
C LYS A 94 -0.27 7.95 7.60
N GLU A 95 -1.24 7.18 7.10
CA GLU A 95 -2.23 7.63 6.12
C GLU A 95 -3.59 7.81 6.81
N PRO A 96 -3.86 8.97 7.44
CA PRO A 96 -5.18 9.22 8.03
C PRO A 96 -6.22 9.38 6.91
N LEU A 97 -7.23 8.51 6.90
CA LEU A 97 -8.37 8.67 6.01
C LEU A 97 -9.16 9.93 6.40
N ALA A 98 -9.38 10.81 5.43
CA ALA A 98 -10.11 12.05 5.61
C ALA A 98 -11.16 12.21 4.50
N ILE A 99 -12.27 12.88 4.83
CA ILE A 99 -13.22 13.33 3.81
C ILE A 99 -12.61 14.56 3.14
N VAL A 100 -12.45 14.50 1.81
CA VAL A 100 -11.88 15.59 1.02
C VAL A 100 -13.00 16.42 0.40
N THR A 101 -12.97 17.73 0.62
CA THR A 101 -13.88 18.72 0.02
C THR A 101 -13.12 19.61 -0.98
N ARG A 102 -13.85 20.32 -1.85
CA ARG A 102 -13.24 21.25 -2.79
C ARG A 102 -12.64 22.44 -2.02
N ASP A 103 -11.44 22.84 -2.41
CA ASP A 103 -10.81 24.06 -1.91
C ASP A 103 -11.69 25.30 -2.16
N GLY A 104 -11.64 26.26 -1.23
CA GLY A 104 -12.41 27.51 -1.29
C GLY A 104 -13.88 27.44 -0.87
N ASP A 105 -14.42 26.26 -0.55
CA ASP A 105 -15.79 26.10 -0.03
C ASP A 105 -15.77 25.81 1.48
N ALA A 106 -15.49 26.85 2.26
CA ALA A 106 -15.40 26.74 3.72
C ALA A 106 -16.73 26.31 4.36
N VAL A 107 -17.87 26.81 3.85
CA VAL A 107 -19.20 26.48 4.39
C VAL A 107 -19.51 25.00 4.20
N TRP A 108 -19.24 24.44 3.02
CA TRP A 108 -19.41 23.01 2.79
C TRP A 108 -18.46 22.17 3.63
N SER A 109 -17.20 22.59 3.73
CA SER A 109 -16.18 21.89 4.52
C SER A 109 -16.53 21.85 6.01
N ASP A 110 -17.04 22.96 6.57
CA ASP A 110 -17.51 23.05 7.95
C ASP A 110 -18.71 22.14 8.21
N PHE A 111 -19.64 22.07 7.25
CA PHE A 111 -20.79 21.17 7.33
C PHE A 111 -20.34 19.70 7.35
N VAL A 112 -19.48 19.29 6.40
CA VAL A 112 -18.94 17.93 6.34
C VAL A 112 -18.18 17.59 7.63
N ASN A 113 -17.34 18.49 8.12
CA ASN A 113 -16.61 18.28 9.37
C ASN A 113 -17.57 18.14 10.56
N SER A 114 -18.64 18.94 10.63
CA SER A 114 -19.65 18.83 11.69
C SER A 114 -20.33 17.46 11.71
N VAL A 115 -20.61 16.89 10.54
CA VAL A 115 -21.17 15.53 10.43
C VAL A 115 -20.18 14.49 10.95
N VAL A 116 -18.91 14.58 10.56
CA VAL A 116 -17.86 13.65 11.05
C VAL A 116 -17.73 13.75 12.56
N GLN A 117 -17.65 14.97 13.12
CA GLN A 117 -17.52 15.20 14.56
C GLN A 117 -18.75 14.72 15.35
N ALA A 118 -19.95 14.72 14.74
CA ALA A 118 -21.15 14.20 15.38
C ALA A 118 -21.20 12.66 15.46
N LEU A 119 -20.36 11.96 14.68
CA LEU A 119 -20.28 10.49 14.63
C LEU A 119 -19.11 9.92 15.44
N LEU A 120 -18.23 10.79 15.96
CA LEU A 120 -17.14 10.44 16.87
C LEU A 120 -17.60 10.53 18.33
#